data_AF-A0A2S8J761-F1
#
_entry.id   AF-A0A2S8J761-F1
#
_cell.length_a   1.000
_cell.length_b   1.000
_cell.length_c   1.000
_cell.angle_alpha   90.00
_cell.angle_beta   90.00
_cell.angle_gamma   90.00
#
_symmetry.space_group_name_H-M   'P 1'
#
loop_
_entity.id
_entity.type
_entity.pdbx_description
1 polymer ?
#
loop_
_entity_poly.entity_id
_entity_poly.type
_entity_poly.pdbx_seq_one_letter_code
_entity_poly.pdbx_strand_id
1 'polypeptide(L)'
;MRGSRLFTEHVPTVDATSVRRMKDAGAIPIGKTKDPEFSYWTETDNLVSGKTLNPYNVVRTSGGSSGGEAAAIATGMSPIGLGSDVAIAESIRKLGHVRARRRVMRPIMAM
;
A
#
# COMPACT_ATOMS: atom_id res chain seq x y z
N MET A 1 1.27 -5.99 -5.92
CA MET A 1 1.27 -6.19 -7.41
C MET A 1 2.72 -6.37 -7.85
N ARG A 2 3.08 -6.91 -9.03
CA ARG A 2 4.53 -7.03 -9.40
C ARG A 2 5.13 -5.79 -10.07
N GLY A 3 4.33 -4.76 -10.34
CA GLY A 3 4.76 -3.51 -11.00
C GLY A 3 5.30 -3.68 -12.43
N SER A 4 5.36 -4.89 -12.98
CA SER A 4 5.94 -5.16 -14.29
C SER A 4 4.87 -5.38 -15.35
N ARG A 5 5.09 -4.85 -16.56
CA ARG A 5 4.20 -5.06 -17.72
C ARG A 5 4.10 -6.54 -18.09
N LEU A 6 5.11 -7.35 -17.75
CA LEU A 6 5.14 -8.80 -17.95
C LEU A 6 4.00 -9.54 -17.24
N PHE A 7 3.41 -8.94 -16.20
CA PHE A 7 2.36 -9.57 -15.38
C PHE A 7 1.02 -8.85 -15.43
N THR A 8 0.79 -7.96 -16.40
CA THR A 8 -0.46 -7.17 -16.49
C THR A 8 -1.69 -8.08 -16.61
N GLU A 9 -1.60 -9.13 -17.43
CA GLU A 9 -2.68 -10.10 -17.66
C GLU A 9 -2.55 -11.37 -16.80
N HIS A 10 -1.62 -11.38 -15.84
CA HIS A 10 -1.37 -12.57 -15.05
C HIS A 10 -2.39 -12.71 -13.92
N VAL A 11 -3.26 -13.72 -14.05
CA VAL A 11 -4.21 -14.14 -13.02
C VAL A 11 -3.69 -15.43 -12.35
N PRO A 12 -3.23 -15.38 -11.09
CA PRO A 12 -2.78 -16.58 -10.37
C PRO A 12 -3.95 -17.54 -10.12
N THR A 13 -3.71 -18.84 -10.29
CA THR A 13 -4.68 -19.91 -9.99
C THR A 13 -4.64 -20.39 -8.54
N VAL A 14 -3.63 -19.95 -7.77
CA VAL A 14 -3.41 -20.36 -6.39
C VAL A 14 -3.15 -19.14 -5.52
N ASP A 15 -3.74 -19.13 -4.33
CA ASP A 15 -3.49 -18.11 -3.31
C ASP A 15 -2.08 -18.24 -2.73
N ALA A 16 -1.42 -17.11 -2.48
CA ALA A 16 -0.22 -17.09 -1.65
C ALA A 16 -0.57 -17.52 -0.21
N THR A 17 0.37 -18.16 0.50
CA THR A 17 0.14 -18.67 1.86
C THR A 17 -0.40 -17.60 2.82
N SER A 18 0.12 -16.37 2.76
CA SER A 18 -0.37 -15.25 3.58
C SER A 18 -1.80 -14.84 3.23
N VAL A 19 -2.14 -14.79 1.94
CA VAL A 19 -3.49 -14.47 1.46
C VAL A 19 -4.47 -15.56 1.89
N ARG A 20 -4.10 -16.83 1.72
CA ARG A 20 -4.92 -17.97 2.17
C ARG A 20 -5.20 -17.89 3.67
N ARG A 21 -4.18 -17.67 4.50
CA ARG A 21 -4.36 -17.52 5.97
C ARG A 21 -5.28 -16.36 6.35
N MET A 22 -5.18 -15.23 5.65
CA MET A 22 -6.08 -14.09 5.87
C MET A 22 -7.53 -14.44 5.52
N LYS A 23 -7.75 -15.10 4.37
CA LYS A 23 -9.08 -15.56 3.96
C LYS A 23 -9.66 -16.59 4.93
N ASP A 24 -8.84 -17.56 5.36
CA ASP A 24 -9.23 -18.58 6.35
C ASP A 24 -9.60 -17.95 7.71
N ALA A 25 -9.02 -16.78 8.04
CA ALA A 25 -9.37 -15.98 9.21
C ALA A 25 -10.60 -15.07 9.01
N GLY A 26 -11.28 -15.14 7.86
CA GLY A 26 -12.48 -14.37 7.55
C GLY A 26 -12.22 -13.00 6.89
N ALA A 27 -10.99 -12.71 6.48
CA ALA A 27 -10.70 -11.48 5.75
C ALA A 27 -11.26 -11.52 4.32
N ILE A 28 -11.76 -10.38 3.85
CA ILE A 28 -12.26 -10.19 2.49
C ILE A 28 -11.22 -9.39 1.69
N PRO A 29 -10.55 -9.97 0.68
CA PRO A 29 -9.63 -9.22 -0.17
C PRO A 29 -10.39 -8.19 -1.01
N ILE A 30 -10.06 -6.91 -0.85
CA ILE A 30 -10.73 -5.80 -1.55
C ILE A 30 -9.92 -5.26 -2.75
N GLY A 31 -8.65 -5.65 -2.89
CA GLY A 31 -7.81 -5.21 -4.00
C GLY A 31 -6.36 -5.66 -3.90
N LYS A 32 -5.57 -5.31 -4.93
CA LYS A 32 -4.11 -5.46 -4.96
C LYS A 32 -3.50 -4.06 -5.03
N THR A 33 -2.60 -3.74 -4.11
CA THR A 33 -1.92 -2.45 -4.06
C THR A 33 -0.68 -2.42 -4.96
N LYS A 34 -0.24 -1.20 -5.28
CA LYS A 34 0.91 -0.92 -6.15
C LYS A 34 2.23 -1.16 -5.41
N ASP A 35 3.20 -1.70 -6.14
CA ASP A 35 4.61 -1.85 -5.76
C ASP A 35 5.48 -1.36 -6.95
N PRO A 36 6.75 -0.98 -6.76
CA PRO A 36 7.67 -0.83 -7.89
C PRO A 36 7.85 -2.16 -8.62
N GLU A 37 8.39 -2.08 -9.84
CA GLU A 37 8.68 -3.26 -10.62
C GLU A 37 9.55 -4.25 -9.84
N PHE A 38 9.03 -5.46 -9.62
CA PHE A 38 9.62 -6.55 -8.82
C PHE A 38 9.94 -6.21 -7.36
N SER A 39 9.29 -5.20 -6.77
CA SER A 39 9.64 -4.67 -5.45
C SER A 39 11.10 -4.19 -5.36
N TYR A 40 11.73 -3.87 -6.50
CA TYR A 40 13.17 -3.63 -6.61
C TYR A 40 13.55 -2.14 -6.55
N TRP A 41 12.74 -1.33 -5.85
CA TRP A 41 13.00 0.10 -5.68
C TRP A 41 12.45 0.63 -4.36
N THR A 42 12.99 1.77 -3.92
CA THR A 42 12.62 2.44 -2.66
C THR A 42 11.45 3.42 -2.80
N GLU A 43 11.02 3.71 -4.03
CA GLU A 43 9.80 4.46 -4.32
C GLU A 43 8.81 3.59 -5.08
N THR A 44 7.52 3.76 -4.78
CA THR A 44 6.46 3.02 -5.47
C THR A 44 6.10 3.73 -6.77
N ASP A 45 6.85 3.40 -7.82
CA ASP A 45 6.63 3.86 -9.20
C ASP A 45 6.84 2.70 -10.19
N ASN A 46 5.98 2.63 -11.20
CA ASN A 46 6.05 1.59 -12.22
C ASN A 46 5.30 1.98 -13.52
N LEU A 47 5.64 1.31 -14.62
CA LEU A 47 5.06 1.59 -15.94
C LEU A 47 3.63 1.06 -16.13
N VAL A 48 3.11 0.25 -15.21
CA VAL A 48 1.77 -0.36 -15.35
C VAL A 48 0.68 0.57 -14.80
N SER A 49 0.97 1.26 -13.71
CA SER A 49 -0.02 1.99 -12.94
C SER A 49 0.48 3.37 -12.46
N GLY A 50 1.72 3.73 -12.78
CA GLY A 50 2.35 4.99 -12.42
C GLY A 50 2.68 5.12 -10.93
N LYS A 51 3.21 6.29 -10.57
CA LYS A 51 3.65 6.63 -9.21
C LYS A 51 2.51 6.63 -8.21
N THR A 52 2.77 6.07 -7.03
CA THR A 52 1.92 6.25 -5.84
C THR A 52 2.35 7.52 -5.11
N LEU A 53 1.41 8.45 -4.95
CA LEU A 53 1.64 9.70 -4.24
C LEU A 53 1.52 9.52 -2.72
N ASN A 54 2.27 10.31 -1.97
CA ASN A 54 2.11 10.35 -0.52
C ASN A 54 0.80 11.08 -0.15
N PRO A 55 -0.11 10.45 0.59
CA PRO A 55 -1.43 11.03 0.88
C PRO A 55 -1.37 12.26 1.80
N TYR A 56 -0.27 12.46 2.53
CA TYR A 56 -0.09 13.63 3.39
C TYR A 56 0.58 14.81 2.67
N ASN A 57 1.32 14.55 1.58
CA ASN A 57 1.95 15.58 0.76
C ASN A 57 2.32 15.04 -0.62
N VAL A 58 1.57 15.44 -1.66
CA VAL A 58 1.73 14.93 -3.03
C VAL A 58 3.07 15.25 -3.70
N VAL A 59 3.86 16.20 -3.17
CA VAL A 59 5.23 16.46 -3.69
C VAL A 59 6.28 15.52 -3.07
N ARG A 60 5.89 14.62 -2.16
CA ARG A 60 6.78 13.64 -1.53
C ARG A 60 6.48 12.22 -2.01
N THR A 61 7.48 11.35 -1.92
CA THR A 61 7.33 9.92 -2.14
C THR A 61 6.43 9.27 -1.08
N SER A 62 5.64 8.28 -1.49
CA SER A 62 4.91 7.37 -0.61
C SER A 62 5.82 6.31 0.05
N GLY A 63 7.09 6.24 -0.35
CA GLY A 63 8.02 5.20 0.03
C GLY A 63 7.90 3.96 -0.86
N GLY A 64 8.55 2.88 -0.46
CA GLY A 64 8.62 1.65 -1.24
C GLY A 64 9.35 0.54 -0.49
N SER A 65 9.15 -0.72 -0.88
CA SER A 65 8.42 -1.12 -2.09
C SER A 65 6.89 -1.05 -1.97
N SER A 66 6.31 -1.23 -0.79
CA SER A 66 4.84 -1.29 -0.60
C SER A 66 4.20 0.06 -0.27
N GLY A 67 4.64 1.13 -0.95
CA GLY A 67 4.07 2.47 -0.78
C GLY A 67 2.61 2.57 -1.21
N GLY A 68 2.14 1.68 -2.11
CA GLY A 68 0.72 1.54 -2.44
C GLY A 68 -0.13 1.10 -1.25
N GLU A 69 0.33 0.09 -0.52
CA GLU A 69 -0.33 -0.42 0.69
C GLU A 69 -0.32 0.62 1.81
N ALA A 70 0.84 1.25 2.01
CA ALA A 70 1.01 2.35 2.94
C ALA A 70 0.01 3.49 2.68
N ALA A 71 -0.12 3.91 1.42
CA ALA A 71 -1.04 4.96 1.03
C ALA A 71 -2.50 4.54 1.25
N ALA A 72 -2.87 3.30 0.87
CA ALA A 72 -4.23 2.77 1.05
C ALA A 72 -4.66 2.73 2.52
N ILE A 73 -3.76 2.31 3.43
CA ILE A 73 -4.05 2.33 4.87
C ILE A 73 -4.13 3.77 5.38
N ALA A 74 -3.19 4.64 5.00
CA ALA A 74 -3.14 6.02 5.45
C ALA A 74 -4.37 6.86 5.03
N THR A 75 -5.00 6.52 3.89
CA THR A 75 -6.23 7.17 3.42
C THR A 75 -7.50 6.47 3.89
N GLY A 76 -7.40 5.36 4.62
CA GLY A 76 -8.55 4.61 5.12
C GLY A 76 -9.28 3.75 4.06
N MET A 77 -8.62 3.44 2.95
CA MET A 77 -9.16 2.52 1.93
C MET A 77 -9.18 1.07 2.42
N SER A 78 -8.24 0.70 3.30
CA SER A 78 -8.21 -0.59 4.00
C SER A 78 -7.77 -0.42 5.45
N PRO A 79 -8.34 -1.16 6.42
CA PRO A 79 -7.87 -1.13 7.81
C PRO A 79 -6.56 -1.89 8.01
N ILE A 80 -6.22 -2.83 7.13
CA ILE A 80 -5.01 -3.67 7.19
C ILE A 80 -4.53 -4.05 5.79
N GLY A 81 -3.23 -4.30 5.66
CA GLY A 81 -2.58 -4.60 4.40
C GLY A 81 -1.50 -5.67 4.50
N LEU A 82 -1.16 -6.27 3.35
CA LEU A 82 -0.02 -7.17 3.22
C LEU A 82 1.06 -6.48 2.39
N GLY A 83 2.27 -6.38 2.94
CA GLY A 83 3.45 -5.86 2.26
C GLY A 83 4.60 -6.86 2.24
N SER A 84 5.63 -6.54 1.47
CA SER A 84 6.91 -7.27 1.48
C SER A 84 8.04 -6.33 1.90
N ASP A 85 9.00 -6.84 2.68
CA ASP A 85 10.22 -6.14 3.04
C ASP A 85 11.39 -6.97 2.50
N VAL A 86 12.03 -6.45 1.45
CA VAL A 86 13.31 -6.93 0.95
C VAL A 86 14.33 -5.89 1.38
N ALA A 87 15.48 -6.28 1.94
CA ALA A 87 16.43 -5.37 2.63
C ALA A 87 16.84 -4.10 1.85
N ILE A 88 16.68 -4.08 0.53
CA ILE A 88 16.89 -2.95 -0.38
C ILE A 88 15.75 -1.90 -0.40
N ALA A 89 14.56 -2.23 0.11
CA ALA A 89 13.36 -1.42 0.08
C ALA A 89 12.66 -1.44 1.46
N GLU A 90 13.02 -0.50 2.34
CA GLU A 90 12.42 -0.34 3.68
C GLU A 90 10.94 0.10 3.59
N SER A 91 10.06 -0.87 3.33
CA SER A 91 8.65 -0.68 3.00
C SER A 91 7.77 -0.39 4.22
N ILE A 92 7.99 -1.10 5.34
CA ILE A 92 7.09 -1.09 6.50
C ILE A 92 7.56 -0.10 7.58
N ARG A 93 8.87 0.15 7.71
CA ARG A 93 9.45 0.91 8.84
C ARG A 93 9.49 2.43 8.67
N LYS A 94 9.47 2.98 7.45
CA LYS A 94 9.62 4.44 7.24
C LYS A 94 8.36 5.27 7.55
N LEU A 95 7.18 4.66 7.64
CA LEU A 95 5.92 5.40 7.90
C LEU A 95 5.77 5.85 9.36
N GLY A 96 6.50 5.24 10.29
CA GLY A 96 6.51 5.63 11.71
C GLY A 96 6.98 7.07 11.97
N HIS A 97 7.58 7.75 10.97
CA HIS A 97 8.09 9.12 11.10
C HIS A 97 7.16 10.21 10.53
N VAL A 98 6.07 9.85 9.84
CA VAL A 98 5.07 10.84 9.42
C VAL A 98 4.01 10.91 10.52
N ARG A 99 4.25 11.79 11.50
CA ARG A 99 3.31 12.11 12.58
C ARG A 99 1.94 12.45 11.99
N ALA A 100 0.97 11.56 12.10
CA ALA A 100 -0.42 11.85 11.85
C ALA A 100 -0.84 12.97 12.81
N ARG A 101 -0.97 14.21 12.31
CA ARG A 101 -1.64 15.26 13.09
C ARG A 101 -3.12 14.85 13.14
N ARG A 102 -3.56 14.33 14.29
CA ARG A 102 -4.98 14.11 14.59
C ARG A 102 -5.73 15.42 14.32
N ARG A 103 -6.51 15.48 13.24
CA ARG A 103 -7.48 16.55 13.04
C ARG A 103 -8.69 16.19 13.90
N VAL A 104 -8.77 16.78 15.09
CA VAL A 104 -9.94 16.65 15.96
C VAL A 104 -11.13 17.28 15.23
N MET A 105 -12.10 16.45 14.88
CA MET A 105 -13.39 16.87 14.33
C MET A 105 -14.13 17.60 15.46
N ARG A 106 -14.42 18.90 15.31
CA ARG A 106 -15.25 19.64 16.26
C ARG A 106 -16.72 19.41 15.89
N PRO A 107 -17.60 19.01 16.82
CA PRO A 107 -19.02 18.86 16.53
C PRO A 107 -19.64 20.25 16.33
N ILE A 108 -20.36 20.43 15.21
CA ILE A 108 -21.23 21.58 15.00
C ILE A 108 -22.54 21.28 15.76
N MET A 109 -22.79 22.05 16.83
CA MET A 109 -24.10 22.10 17.48
C MET A 109 -25.10 22.78 16.55
N ALA A 110 -26.26 22.14 16.38
CA ALA A 110 -27.46 22.76 15.83
C ALA A 110 -28.02 23.79 16.83
N MET A 111 -28.39 24.96 16.31
CA MET A 111 -29.33 25.90 16.92
C MET A 111 -30.64 25.86 16.13
#